data_AF-N9FJP5-F1
#
_entry.id   AF-N9FJP5-F1
#
_cell.length_a   1.000
_cell.length_b   1.000
_cell.length_c   1.000
_cell.angle_alpha   90.00
_cell.angle_beta   90.00
_cell.angle_gamma   90.00
#
_symmetry.space_group_name_H-M   'P 1'
#
loop_
_entity.id
_entity.type
_entity.pdbx_description
1 polymer ?
#
loop_
_entity_poly.entity_id
_entity_poly.type
_entity_poly.pdbx_seq_one_letter_code
_entity_poly.pdbx_strand_id
1 'polypeptide(L)' 'MIYMTKDFNLETYTVDESTADTILWLMQHQDIFDSFHFDVHTQELSVTHAAGVDIIRVGMFLNAKYGILVTSI' A
#
# COMPACT_ATOMS: atom_id res chain seq x y z
N MET A 1 -18.94 -11.75 -14.51
CA MET A 1 -17.97 -10.86 -13.85
C MET A 1 -17.08 -11.76 -13.01
N ILE A 2 -15.85 -12.02 -13.46
CA ILE A 2 -14.90 -12.86 -12.72
C ILE A 2 -14.37 -12.01 -11.57
N TYR A 3 -14.74 -12.33 -10.34
CA TYR A 3 -14.08 -11.76 -9.17
C TYR A 3 -12.67 -12.35 -9.13
N MET A 4 -11.72 -11.65 -9.72
CA MET A 4 -10.33 -12.00 -9.55
C MET A 4 -9.96 -11.56 -8.14
N THR A 5 -9.97 -12.51 -7.20
CA THR A 5 -9.58 -12.27 -5.82
C THR A 5 -8.11 -11.84 -5.82
N LYS A 6 -7.83 -10.60 -5.42
CA LYS A 6 -6.46 -10.13 -5.23
C LYS A 6 -5.81 -10.97 -4.13
N ASP A 7 -4.60 -11.43 -4.36
CA ASP A 7 -3.83 -12.14 -3.34
C ASP A 7 -3.02 -11.14 -2.53
N PHE A 8 -3.50 -10.82 -1.33
CA PHE A 8 -2.89 -9.81 -0.47
C PHE A 8 -1.63 -10.30 0.25
N ASN A 9 -1.32 -11.60 0.19
CA ASN A 9 -0.09 -12.15 0.77
C ASN A 9 1.11 -11.99 -0.16
N LEU A 10 0.90 -11.60 -1.42
CA LEU A 10 1.99 -11.31 -2.34
C LEU A 10 2.82 -10.15 -1.80
N GLU A 11 4.14 -10.27 -1.92
CA GLU A 11 5.09 -9.22 -1.53
C GLU A 11 4.99 -7.96 -2.42
N THR A 12 4.19 -8.00 -3.48
CA THR A 12 4.05 -6.90 -4.43
C THR A 12 2.59 -6.57 -4.67
N TYR A 13 2.27 -5.29 -4.76
CA TYR A 13 0.91 -4.81 -4.99
C TYR A 13 0.91 -3.57 -5.89
N THR A 14 0.03 -3.54 -6.88
CA THR A 14 -0.19 -2.35 -7.70
C THR A 14 -1.42 -1.63 -7.17
N VAL A 15 -1.25 -0.36 -6.82
CA VAL A 15 -2.31 0.46 -6.26
C VAL A 15 -3.34 0.74 -7.33
N ASP A 16 -4.58 0.35 -7.05
CA ASP A 16 -5.74 0.62 -7.88
C ASP A 16 -6.71 1.58 -7.17
N GLU A 17 -7.87 1.79 -7.76
CA GLU A 17 -8.91 2.70 -7.25
C GLU A 17 -9.51 2.27 -5.89
N SER A 18 -9.29 1.03 -5.46
CA SER A 18 -9.76 0.53 -4.15
C SER A 18 -8.73 0.82 -3.05
N THR A 19 -8.91 1.95 -2.36
CA THR A 19 -8.10 2.26 -1.17
C THR A 19 -8.23 1.20 -0.08
N ALA A 20 -9.39 0.55 0.04
CA ALA A 20 -9.61 -0.54 0.98
C ALA A 20 -8.70 -1.74 0.70
N ASP A 21 -8.50 -2.09 -0.57
CA ASP A 21 -7.60 -3.19 -0.97
C ASP A 21 -6.14 -2.82 -0.67
N THR A 22 -5.78 -1.56 -0.90
CA THR A 22 -4.43 -1.05 -0.59
C THR A 22 -4.16 -1.11 0.92
N ILE A 23 -5.11 -0.66 1.75
CA ILE A 23 -5.00 -0.73 3.21
C ILE A 23 -4.95 -2.19 3.67
N LEU A 24 -5.77 -3.08 3.10
CA LEU A 24 -5.77 -4.49 3.44
C LEU A 24 -4.42 -5.13 3.14
N TRP A 25 -3.82 -4.82 1.99
CA TRP A 25 -2.47 -5.26 1.64
C TRP A 25 -1.46 -4.76 2.69
N LEU A 26 -1.44 -3.47 3.01
CA LEU A 26 -0.55 -2.92 4.05
C LEU A 26 -0.75 -3.64 5.39
N MET A 27 -1.99 -3.93 5.78
CA MET A 27 -2.26 -4.67 7.02
C MET A 27 -1.72 -6.11 7.03
N GLN A 28 -1.44 -6.73 5.88
CA GLN A 28 -0.78 -8.04 5.81
C GLN A 28 0.75 -7.95 5.89
N HIS A 29 1.33 -6.78 5.61
CA HIS A 29 2.77 -6.53 5.57
C HIS A 29 3.18 -5.46 6.59
N GLN A 30 2.73 -5.57 7.85
CA GLN A 30 2.96 -4.57 8.90
C GLN A 30 4.45 -4.42 9.30
N ASP A 31 5.30 -5.35 8.88
CA ASP A 31 6.73 -5.34 9.17
C ASP A 31 7.54 -4.38 8.29
N ILE A 32 6.96 -3.84 7.21
CA ILE A 32 7.69 -3.02 6.23
C ILE A 32 7.48 -1.50 6.39
N PHE A 33 6.65 -1.07 7.35
CA PHE A 33 6.34 0.33 7.63
C PHE A 33 6.02 0.54 9.13
N ASP A 34 6.08 1.80 9.59
CA ASP A 34 5.87 2.16 10.99
C ASP A 34 4.41 2.53 11.27
N SER A 35 3.78 3.29 10.37
CA SER A 35 2.35 3.65 10.44
C SER A 35 1.79 4.06 9.09
N PHE A 36 0.46 4.08 8.97
CA PHE A 36 -0.22 4.74 7.85
C PHE A 36 -1.32 5.67 8.37
N HIS A 37 -1.63 6.71 7.60
CA HIS A 37 -2.69 7.66 7.87
C HIS A 37 -3.54 7.86 6.61
N PHE A 38 -4.86 7.74 6.77
CA PHE A 38 -5.81 8.01 5.71
C PHE A 38 -6.60 9.28 6.01
N ASP A 39 -6.46 10.29 5.16
CA ASP A 39 -7.25 11.51 5.21
C ASP A 39 -8.53 11.31 4.39
N VAL A 40 -9.68 11.30 5.08
CA VAL A 40 -10.99 11.07 4.46
C VAL A 40 -11.50 12.26 3.64
N HIS A 41 -10.97 13.47 3.87
CA HIS A 41 -11.38 14.67 3.14
C HIS A 41 -10.69 14.76 1.79
N THR A 42 -9.41 14.41 1.73
CA THR A 42 -8.61 14.43 0.50
C THR A 42 -8.56 13.08 -0.21
N GLN A 43 -9.01 12.00 0.46
CA GLN A 43 -8.82 10.60 0.04
C GLN A 43 -7.35 10.24 -0.15
N GLU A 44 -6.48 10.81 0.67
CA GLU A 44 -5.03 10.59 0.61
C GLU A 44 -4.59 9.55 1.63
N LEU A 45 -3.87 8.52 1.15
CA LEU A 45 -3.21 7.52 2.00
C LEU A 45 -1.72 7.86 2.08
N SER A 46 -1.23 8.09 3.29
CA SER A 46 0.18 8.30 3.58
C SER A 46 0.73 7.15 4.42
N VAL A 47 1.95 6.71 4.11
CA VAL A 47 2.64 5.62 4.82
C VAL A 47 3.99 6.12 5.32
N THR A 48 4.23 5.97 6.61
CA THR A 48 5.50 6.29 7.26
C THR A 48 6.33 5.02 7.40
N HIS A 49 7.59 5.07 6.98
CA HIS A 49 8.56 3.98 7.05
C HIS A 49 9.96 4.55 7.31
N ALA A 50 10.95 3.67 7.46
CA ALA A 50 12.32 4.06 7.81
C ALA A 50 12.98 5.10 6.90
N ALA A 51 12.54 5.24 5.64
CA ALA A 51 13.10 6.21 4.68
C ALA A 51 12.32 7.54 4.61
N GLY A 52 11.17 7.66 5.30
CA GLY A 52 10.36 8.86 5.31
C GLY A 52 8.86 8.57 5.25
N VAL A 53 8.12 9.48 4.60
CA VAL A 53 6.67 9.35 4.40
C VAL A 53 6.38 9.41 2.92
N ASP A 54 5.69 8.39 2.41
CA ASP A 54 5.21 8.32 1.04
C ASP A 54 3.70 8.55 0.97
N ILE A 55 3.26 9.27 -0.07
CA ILE A 55 1.84 9.42 -0.42
C ILE A 55 1.52 8.39 -1.48
N ILE A 56 0.63 7.45 -1.15
CA ILE A 56 0.25 6.33 -2.01
C ILE A 56 -0.82 6.79 -3.01
N ARG A 57 -0.55 6.55 -4.31
CA ARG A 57 -1.43 6.96 -5.42
C ARG A 57 -1.71 5.79 -6.35
N VAL A 58 -2.86 5.85 -7.03
CA VAL A 58 -3.22 4.89 -8.09
C VAL A 58 -2.11 4.80 -9.13
N GLY A 59 -1.76 3.58 -9.51
CA GLY A 59 -0.67 3.28 -10.44
C GLY A 59 0.68 3.04 -9.76
N MET A 60 0.86 3.41 -8.49
CA MET A 60 2.10 3.10 -7.78
C MET A 60 2.29 1.60 -7.58
N PHE A 61 3.54 1.17 -7.65
CA PHE A 61 3.93 -0.20 -7.34
C PHE A 61 4.52 -0.26 -5.93
N LEU A 62 3.90 -1.07 -5.07
CA LEU A 62 4.33 -1.34 -3.69
C LEU A 62 5.09 -2.67 -3.64
N ASN A 63 6.19 -2.71 -2.89
CA ASN A 63 6.99 -3.91 -2.71
C ASN A 63 7.48 -4.07 -1.25
N ALA A 64 7.28 -5.27 -0.70
CA ALA A 64 7.60 -5.70 0.66
C ALA A 64 8.91 -6.53 0.75
N LYS A 65 9.52 -6.94 -0.38
CA LYS A 65 10.64 -7.90 -0.44
C LYS A 65 11.88 -7.58 0.40
N TYR A 66 12.06 -6.32 0.81
CA TYR A 66 13.26 -5.85 1.47
C TYR A 66 13.04 -5.41 2.92
N GLY A 67 11.89 -5.74 3.52
CA GLY A 67 11.54 -5.27 4.86
C GLY A 67 11.36 -3.75 4.96
N ILE A 68 11.24 -3.09 3.80
CA ILE A 68 10.99 -1.66 3.65
C ILE A 68 10.01 -1.51 2.51
N LEU A 69 8.97 -0.70 2.69
CA LEU A 69 8.08 -0.32 1.61
C LEU A 69 8.85 0.46 0.55
N VAL A 70 8.91 -0.09 -0.66
CA VAL A 70 9.40 0.62 -1.85
C VAL A 70 8.20 1.05 -2.69
N THR A 71 8.12 2.34 -2.99
CA THR A 71 7.13 2.92 -3.90
C THR A 71 7.83 3.36 -5.20
N SER A 72 7.23 3.01 -6.34
CA SER A 72 7.70 3.43 -7.66
C SER A 72 6.53 3.95 -8.49
N ILE A 73 6.81 4.95 -9.34
CA ILE A 73 5.88 5.57 -10.30
C ILE A 73 6.05 4.96 -11.68
#